data_AF-A0A318S7U3-F1
#
_entry.id   AF-A0A318S7U3-F1
#
_cell.length_a   1.000
_cell.length_b   1.000
_cell.length_c   1.000
_cell.angle_alpha   90.00
_cell.angle_beta   90.00
_cell.angle_gamma   90.00
#
_symmetry.space_group_name_H-M   'P 1'
#
loop_
_entity.id
_entity.type
_entity.pdbx_description
1 polymer ?
#
loop_
_entity_poly.entity_id
_entity_poly.type
_entity_poly.pdbx_seq_one_letter_code
_entity_poly.pdbx_strand_id
1 'polypeptide(L)'
;MSLNKVYVDREADYRLRALKARTGLTPNLLCRLGFCLSLAEPGVPELELYANGQEREFNRYTLTGEWDPLFFALLRERLHRDGLDPVADLEAQFKAHLGRGVQMLSQRVKTMADLAALIVTMQDKAGGVRA
;
A
#
# COMPACT_ATOMS: atom_id res chain seq x y z
N MET A 1 6.67 -17.29 -9.45
CA MET A 1 5.24 -16.94 -9.66
C MET A 1 5.14 -15.56 -10.30
N SER A 2 4.31 -15.38 -11.32
CA SER A 2 4.01 -14.06 -11.89
C SER A 2 2.70 -13.53 -11.31
N LEU A 3 2.80 -12.73 -10.24
CA LEU A 3 1.68 -11.95 -9.74
C LEU A 3 1.30 -10.91 -10.79
N ASN A 4 0.31 -11.19 -11.63
CA ASN A 4 -0.15 -10.29 -12.70
C ASN A 4 -1.43 -9.55 -12.33
N LYS A 5 -2.24 -10.15 -11.47
CA LYS A 5 -3.53 -9.64 -11.01
C LYS A 5 -3.51 -9.51 -9.50
N VAL A 6 -3.95 -8.38 -9.02
CA VAL A 6 -4.01 -8.05 -7.59
C VAL A 6 -5.45 -7.78 -7.26
N TYR A 7 -5.94 -8.39 -6.19
CA TYR A 7 -7.30 -8.20 -5.72
C TYR A 7 -7.28 -7.46 -4.40
N VAL A 8 -8.25 -6.58 -4.23
CA VAL A 8 -8.57 -6.00 -2.93
C VAL A 8 -10.00 -6.37 -2.55
N ASP A 9 -10.23 -6.44 -1.24
CA ASP A 9 -11.54 -6.73 -0.67
C ASP A 9 -12.53 -5.57 -0.87
N ARG A 10 -13.78 -5.81 -0.46
CA ARG A 10 -14.88 -4.85 -0.59
C ARG A 10 -14.66 -3.59 0.25
N GLU A 11 -14.10 -3.73 1.44
CA GLU A 11 -13.88 -2.60 2.34
C GLU A 11 -12.79 -1.67 1.81
N ALA A 12 -11.71 -2.24 1.30
CA ALA A 12 -10.67 -1.53 0.58
C ALA A 12 -11.22 -0.84 -0.67
N ASP A 13 -12.08 -1.50 -1.47
CA ASP A 13 -12.74 -0.86 -2.62
C ASP A 13 -13.57 0.36 -2.20
N TYR A 14 -14.38 0.21 -1.15
CA TYR A 14 -15.20 1.30 -0.62
C TYR A 14 -14.32 2.49 -0.17
N ARG A 15 -13.25 2.22 0.58
CA ARG A 15 -12.30 3.24 1.04
C ARG A 15 -11.61 3.94 -0.14
N LEU A 16 -11.23 3.20 -1.18
CA LEU A 16 -10.63 3.76 -2.40
C LEU A 16 -11.60 4.69 -3.14
N ARG A 17 -12.88 4.32 -3.27
CA ARG A 17 -13.90 5.19 -3.88
C ARG A 17 -14.09 6.47 -3.07
N ALA A 18 -14.17 6.37 -1.75
CA ALA A 18 -14.29 7.52 -0.87
C ALA A 18 -13.04 8.43 -0.92
N LEU A 19 -11.83 7.86 -0.94
CA LEU A 19 -10.59 8.60 -1.12
C LEU A 19 -10.55 9.30 -2.48
N LYS A 20 -10.93 8.62 -3.57
CA LYS A 20 -11.03 9.21 -4.90
C LYS A 20 -12.00 10.40 -4.90
N ALA A 21 -13.16 10.27 -4.28
CA ALA A 21 -14.15 11.36 -4.22
C ALA A 21 -13.60 12.60 -3.49
N ARG A 22 -12.83 12.40 -2.41
CA ARG A 22 -12.30 13.49 -1.57
C ARG A 22 -11.02 14.14 -2.11
N THR A 23 -10.24 13.39 -2.89
CA THR A 23 -8.91 13.83 -3.36
C THR A 23 -8.83 13.97 -4.89
N GLY A 24 -9.76 13.40 -5.65
CA GLY A 24 -9.65 13.31 -7.11
C GLY A 24 -8.57 12.34 -7.60
N LEU A 25 -7.78 11.71 -6.71
CA LEU A 25 -6.74 10.77 -7.09
C LEU A 25 -7.31 9.44 -7.56
N THR A 26 -6.65 8.82 -8.54
CA THR A 26 -7.06 7.51 -9.04
C THR A 26 -6.80 6.42 -7.98
N PRO A 27 -7.58 5.32 -7.99
CA PRO A 27 -7.33 4.20 -7.09
C PRO A 27 -5.91 3.64 -7.17
N ASN A 28 -5.28 3.63 -8.37
CA ASN A 28 -3.90 3.16 -8.52
C ASN A 28 -2.91 4.06 -7.75
N LEU A 29 -3.05 5.38 -7.84
CA LEU A 29 -2.20 6.31 -7.09
C LEU A 29 -2.42 6.18 -5.59
N LEU A 30 -3.68 6.06 -5.16
CA LEU A 30 -4.02 5.86 -3.75
C LEU A 30 -3.46 4.55 -3.20
N CYS A 31 -3.50 3.47 -3.98
CA CYS A 31 -2.88 2.20 -3.63
C CYS A 31 -1.36 2.30 -3.52
N ARG A 32 -0.67 2.99 -4.45
CA ARG A 32 0.79 3.23 -4.37
C ARG A 32 1.16 3.97 -3.08
N LEU A 33 0.43 5.05 -2.78
CA LEU A 33 0.63 5.86 -1.57
C LEU A 33 0.37 5.05 -0.30
N GLY A 34 -0.76 4.34 -0.26
CA GLY A 34 -1.12 3.45 0.85
C GLY A 34 -0.09 2.34 1.06
N PHE A 35 0.40 1.73 -0.02
CA PHE A 35 1.42 0.70 0.05
C PHE A 35 2.72 1.21 0.66
N CYS A 36 3.24 2.36 0.20
CA CYS A 36 4.41 3.00 0.81
C CYS A 36 4.18 3.36 2.28
N LEU A 37 3.00 3.90 2.61
CA LEU A 37 2.62 4.20 3.99
C LEU A 37 2.64 2.95 4.87
N SER A 38 2.13 1.84 4.35
CA SER A 38 2.12 0.55 5.02
C SER A 38 3.52 0.00 5.21
N LEU A 39 4.42 0.10 4.22
CA LEU A 39 5.81 -0.35 4.36
C LEU A 39 6.58 0.43 5.43
N ALA A 40 6.28 1.72 5.60
CA ALA A 40 6.89 2.57 6.61
C ALA A 40 6.31 2.35 8.03
N GLU A 41 5.11 1.79 8.13
CA GLU A 41 4.48 1.53 9.42
C GLU A 41 5.10 0.28 10.10
N PRO A 42 5.49 0.36 11.38
CA PRO A 42 6.02 -0.78 12.12
C PRO A 42 5.07 -1.99 12.15
N GLY A 43 5.64 -3.17 12.31
CA GLY A 43 4.90 -4.44 12.45
C GLY A 43 4.42 -5.02 11.11
N VAL A 44 4.27 -6.34 11.09
CA VAL A 44 3.80 -7.11 9.93
C VAL A 44 2.28 -6.97 9.82
N PRO A 45 1.71 -6.71 8.62
CA PRO A 45 0.27 -6.76 8.43
C PRO A 45 -0.32 -8.13 8.79
N GLU A 46 -1.46 -8.14 9.46
CA GLU A 46 -2.19 -9.38 9.74
C GLU A 46 -2.85 -9.90 8.45
N LEU A 47 -2.35 -11.02 7.92
CA LEU A 47 -2.77 -11.54 6.62
C LEU A 47 -4.26 -11.87 6.57
N GLU A 48 -4.81 -12.41 7.66
CA GLU A 48 -6.21 -12.86 7.74
C GLU A 48 -7.21 -11.73 7.51
N LEU A 49 -6.88 -10.50 7.93
CA LEU A 49 -7.73 -9.33 7.72
C LEU A 49 -7.87 -8.95 6.23
N TYR A 50 -6.92 -9.36 5.40
CA TYR A 50 -6.83 -8.96 3.99
C TYR A 50 -6.79 -10.16 3.02
N ALA A 51 -7.00 -11.37 3.54
CA ALA A 51 -6.98 -12.61 2.76
C ALA A 51 -8.27 -12.80 1.95
N ASN A 52 -9.37 -12.17 2.37
CA ASN A 52 -10.71 -12.45 1.86
C ASN A 52 -11.20 -11.37 0.90
N GLY A 53 -11.66 -11.78 -0.29
CA GLY A 53 -12.42 -10.93 -1.20
C GLY A 53 -11.68 -10.59 -2.49
N GLN A 54 -12.41 -10.68 -3.61
CA GLN A 54 -11.95 -10.35 -4.95
C GLN A 54 -12.86 -9.29 -5.59
N GLU A 55 -13.17 -8.22 -4.85
CA GLU A 55 -14.16 -7.23 -5.28
C GLU A 55 -13.61 -6.35 -6.41
N ARG A 56 -12.37 -5.84 -6.27
CA ARG A 56 -11.72 -5.06 -7.31
C ARG A 56 -10.43 -5.74 -7.76
N GLU A 57 -10.37 -6.05 -9.05
CA GLU A 57 -9.15 -6.48 -9.73
C GLU A 57 -8.33 -5.27 -10.19
N PHE A 58 -7.02 -5.33 -9.92
CA PHE A 58 -6.00 -4.47 -10.51
C PHE A 58 -5.05 -5.31 -11.34
N ASN A 59 -4.73 -4.82 -12.54
CA ASN A 59 -3.55 -5.29 -13.26
C ASN A 59 -2.30 -4.73 -12.55
N ARG A 60 -1.33 -5.60 -12.18
CA ARG A 60 -0.10 -5.19 -11.49
C ARG A 60 0.63 -4.09 -12.25
N TYR A 61 0.89 -4.27 -13.54
CA TYR A 61 1.63 -3.32 -14.36
C TYR A 61 0.95 -1.95 -14.40
N THR A 62 -0.38 -1.91 -14.39
CA THR A 62 -1.13 -0.64 -14.29
C THR A 62 -1.09 -0.06 -12.88
N LEU A 63 -1.16 -0.93 -11.85
CA LEU A 63 -1.14 -0.55 -10.44
C LEU A 63 0.20 0.07 -10.04
N THR A 64 1.32 -0.53 -10.42
CA THR A 64 2.66 -0.10 -10.02
C THR A 64 3.35 0.76 -11.09
N GLY A 65 2.97 0.61 -12.36
CA GLY A 65 3.53 1.37 -13.48
C GLY A 65 4.98 1.00 -13.77
N GLU A 66 5.74 1.98 -14.28
CA GLU A 66 7.19 1.85 -14.53
C GLU A 66 8.01 1.55 -13.26
N TRP A 67 7.45 1.86 -12.08
CA TRP A 67 8.08 1.67 -10.78
C TRP A 67 7.83 0.28 -10.18
N ASP A 68 7.29 -0.67 -10.95
CA ASP A 68 7.06 -2.04 -10.48
C ASP A 68 8.30 -2.70 -9.85
N PRO A 69 9.50 -2.63 -10.47
CA PRO A 69 10.69 -3.21 -9.87
C PRO A 69 11.02 -2.59 -8.50
N LEU A 70 10.80 -1.28 -8.35
CA LEU A 70 11.04 -0.55 -7.10
C LEU A 70 10.08 -1.02 -6.00
N PHE A 71 8.77 -1.06 -6.27
CA PHE A 71 7.79 -1.49 -5.27
C PHE A 71 8.05 -2.91 -4.75
N PHE A 72 8.41 -3.83 -5.66
CA PHE A 72 8.71 -5.21 -5.28
C PHE A 72 10.11 -5.39 -4.68
N ALA A 73 11.07 -4.50 -4.96
CA ALA A 73 12.33 -4.47 -4.24
C ALA A 73 12.12 -4.02 -2.78
N LEU A 74 11.33 -2.96 -2.57
CA LEU A 74 10.95 -2.48 -1.24
C LEU A 74 10.18 -3.54 -0.44
N LEU A 75 9.25 -4.26 -1.08
CA LEU A 75 8.55 -5.36 -0.42
C LEU A 75 9.52 -6.47 0.00
N ARG A 76 10.43 -6.91 -0.88
CA ARG A 76 11.38 -7.96 -0.53
C ARG A 76 12.28 -7.54 0.63
N GLU A 77 12.79 -6.30 0.60
CA GLU A 77 13.55 -5.74 1.72
C GLU A 77 12.73 -5.77 3.01
N ARG A 78 11.44 -5.41 2.94
CA ARG A 78 10.53 -5.48 4.09
C ARG A 78 10.36 -6.91 4.61
N LEU A 79 10.17 -7.89 3.72
CA LEU A 79 10.05 -9.31 4.09
C LEU A 79 11.30 -9.82 4.80
N HIS A 80 12.50 -9.49 4.29
CA HIS A 80 13.74 -9.86 4.97
C HIS A 80 13.82 -9.28 6.38
N ARG A 81 13.44 -8.01 6.58
CA ARG A 81 13.43 -7.37 7.91
C ARG A 81 12.43 -8.01 8.86
N ASP A 82 11.31 -8.47 8.33
CA ASP A 82 10.25 -9.13 9.10
C ASP A 82 10.52 -10.64 9.30
N GLY A 83 11.61 -11.18 8.76
CA GLY A 83 11.98 -12.61 8.88
C GLY A 83 11.13 -13.55 8.02
N LEU A 84 10.55 -13.03 6.93
CA LEU A 84 9.66 -13.74 6.01
C LEU A 84 10.37 -14.16 4.72
N ASP A 85 9.82 -15.14 4.01
CA ASP A 85 10.36 -15.62 2.75
C ASP A 85 10.04 -14.63 1.59
N PRO A 86 11.04 -14.07 0.90
CA PRO A 86 10.84 -13.05 -0.13
C PRO A 86 10.19 -13.56 -1.42
N VAL A 87 9.97 -14.87 -1.54
CA VAL A 87 9.33 -15.53 -2.69
C VAL A 87 7.99 -16.12 -2.30
N ALA A 88 7.93 -16.89 -1.21
CA ALA A 88 6.71 -17.58 -0.77
C ALA A 88 5.68 -16.61 -0.18
N ASP A 89 6.13 -15.63 0.61
CA ASP A 89 5.22 -14.68 1.30
C ASP A 89 4.89 -13.45 0.45
N LEU A 90 5.56 -13.27 -0.70
CA LEU A 90 5.52 -12.06 -1.51
C LEU A 90 4.10 -11.63 -1.89
N GLU A 91 3.28 -12.57 -2.39
CA GLU A 91 1.94 -12.23 -2.86
C GLU A 91 0.98 -11.90 -1.71
N ALA A 92 0.97 -12.71 -0.66
CA ALA A 92 0.10 -12.51 0.49
C ALA A 92 0.44 -11.19 1.19
N GLN A 93 1.73 -10.91 1.37
CA GLN A 93 2.20 -9.69 2.00
C GLN A 93 1.98 -8.46 1.12
N PHE A 94 2.11 -8.57 -0.21
CA PHE A 94 1.76 -7.46 -1.10
C PHE A 94 0.28 -7.07 -0.93
N LYS A 95 -0.64 -8.05 -0.91
CA LYS A 95 -2.08 -7.80 -0.71
C LYS A 95 -2.35 -7.20 0.67
N ALA A 96 -1.75 -7.76 1.72
CA ALA A 96 -1.96 -7.30 3.09
C ALA A 96 -1.42 -5.88 3.30
N HIS A 97 -0.23 -5.55 2.76
CA HIS A 97 0.29 -4.19 2.80
C HIS A 97 -0.59 -3.21 2.02
N LEU A 98 -1.15 -3.62 0.88
CA LEU A 98 -2.07 -2.80 0.09
C LEU A 98 -3.35 -2.48 0.89
N GLY A 99 -3.98 -3.51 1.47
CA GLY A 99 -5.19 -3.38 2.29
C GLY A 99 -4.97 -2.50 3.53
N ARG A 100 -3.92 -2.79 4.31
CA ARG A 100 -3.50 -1.97 5.46
C ARG A 100 -3.21 -0.53 5.06
N GLY A 101 -2.52 -0.35 3.93
CA GLY A 101 -2.19 0.97 3.40
C GLY A 101 -3.43 1.80 3.06
N VAL A 102 -4.39 1.20 2.36
CA VAL A 102 -5.68 1.85 2.03
C VAL A 102 -6.47 2.17 3.30
N GLN A 103 -6.47 1.27 4.29
CA GLN A 103 -7.07 1.51 5.59
C GLN A 103 -6.50 2.75 6.26
N MET A 104 -5.18 2.79 6.45
CA MET A 104 -4.50 3.89 7.11
C MET A 104 -4.70 5.20 6.36
N LEU A 105 -4.61 5.19 5.03
CA LEU A 105 -4.81 6.37 4.20
C LEU A 105 -6.24 6.90 4.37
N SER A 106 -7.25 6.03 4.40
CA SER A 106 -8.65 6.43 4.57
C SER A 106 -8.94 7.07 5.94
N GLN A 107 -8.21 6.66 6.97
CA GLN A 107 -8.29 7.21 8.32
C GLN A 107 -7.62 8.58 8.41
N ARG A 108 -6.42 8.72 7.82
CA ARG A 108 -5.59 9.93 7.92
C ARG A 108 -5.92 11.02 6.90
N VAL A 109 -6.52 10.68 5.74
CA VAL A 109 -6.80 11.63 4.66
C VAL A 109 -8.31 11.83 4.51
N LYS A 110 -8.78 13.04 4.80
CA LYS A 110 -10.16 13.49 4.56
C LYS A 110 -10.25 14.54 3.45
N THR A 111 -9.18 15.25 3.20
CA THR A 111 -9.05 16.28 2.16
C THR A 111 -7.73 16.11 1.40
N MET A 112 -7.55 16.85 0.29
CA MET A 112 -6.26 16.92 -0.40
C MET A 112 -5.15 17.52 0.48
N ALA A 113 -5.49 18.50 1.32
CA ALA A 113 -4.51 19.14 2.22
C ALA A 113 -3.93 18.13 3.23
N ASP A 114 -4.77 17.22 3.75
CA ASP A 114 -4.32 16.18 4.69
C ASP A 114 -3.29 15.25 4.04
N LEU A 115 -3.45 14.95 2.74
CA LEU A 115 -2.50 14.13 2.01
C LEU A 115 -1.14 14.83 1.88
N ALA A 116 -1.15 16.13 1.57
CA ALA A 116 0.09 16.91 1.50
C ALA A 116 0.80 16.96 2.86
N ALA A 117 0.05 17.21 3.95
CA ALA A 117 0.59 17.21 5.31
C ALA A 117 1.16 15.84 5.74
N LEU A 118 0.50 14.75 5.33
CA LEU A 118 0.98 13.38 5.59
C LEU A 118 2.35 13.14 4.93
N ILE A 119 2.53 13.56 3.68
CA ILE A 119 3.80 13.38 2.95
C ILE A 119 4.94 14.13 3.65
N VAL A 120 4.72 15.38 4.05
CA VAL A 120 5.72 16.18 4.78
C VAL A 120 6.11 15.49 6.10
N THR A 121 5.12 15.05 6.87
CA THR A 121 5.36 14.35 8.14
C THR A 121 6.18 13.07 7.94
N MET A 122 5.94 12.33 6.86
CA MET A 122 6.70 11.12 6.54
C MET A 122 8.15 11.44 6.13
N GLN A 123 8.38 12.53 5.41
CA GLN A 123 9.72 12.98 5.06
C GLN A 123 10.51 13.42 6.29
N ASP A 124 9.88 14.10 7.24
CA ASP A 124 10.54 14.51 8.48
C ASP A 124 10.94 13.31 9.34
N LYS A 125 10.07 12.28 9.42
CA LYS A 125 10.41 11.01 10.10
C LYS A 125 11.58 10.28 9.44
N ALA A 126 11.68 10.32 8.11
CA ALA A 126 12.81 9.74 7.38
C ALA A 126 14.09 10.60 7.52
N GLY A 127 13.93 11.92 7.68
CA GLY A 127 15.00 12.91 7.86
C GLY A 127 15.59 12.98 9.27
N GLY A 128 15.15 12.13 10.21
CA GLY A 128 15.79 11.93 11.52
C GLY A 128 17.21 11.34 11.44
N VAL A 129 17.67 10.96 10.25
CA VAL A 129 19.08 10.76 9.91
C VAL A 129 19.58 12.01 9.18
N ARG A 130 19.67 13.14 9.87
CA ARG A 130 20.44 14.31 9.41
C ARG A 130 21.67 14.44 10.31
N ALA A 131 22.82 14.09 9.72
CA ALA A 131 24.20 14.27 10.17
C ALA A 131 24.57 13.68 11.54
#